data_AF-A0A2M7A3C1-F1
#
_entry.id   AF-A0A2M7A3C1-F1
#
_cell.length_a   1.000
_cell.length_b   1.000
_cell.length_c   1.000
_cell.angle_alpha   90.00
_cell.angle_beta   90.00
_cell.angle_gamma   90.00
#
_symmetry.space_group_name_H-M   'P 1'
#
loop_
_entity.id
_entity.type
_entity.pdbx_description
1 polymer ?
#
loop_
_entity_poly.entity_id
_entity_poly.type
_entity_poly.pdbx_seq_one_letter_code
_entity_poly.pdbx_strand_id
1 'polypeptide(L)'
;EHHFALIDFGMVGRLDKETKDYVCHYFLALVNQDAPALTEVLFRMYTIPRDVDRAALKRDVGRLLSKYAGVPLGQVSIVEIVSELMEIALKYTIIVPGEFTLFDKTFITLDGIGKQLAPEFDLLSEAMPFAQKFIRDQFSLKEMSPALVKDAFEFKDALFNFPRQINKIVRDLESGELQVKFKQDEFSKEMQKLQGKMDRTASRLSLSVVIGALVIGASLMALRGGQPPIFWGLNAPQICFLIAGICGFWIIISSWWGRK
;
A
#
# COMPACT_ATOMS: atom_id res chain seq x y z
N GLU A 1 -57.97 -10.29 7.15
CA GLU A 1 -56.57 -9.81 7.13
C GLU A 1 -56.41 -8.84 5.97
N HIS A 2 -55.70 -7.74 6.15
CA HIS A 2 -55.40 -6.81 5.05
C HIS A 2 -54.07 -7.22 4.42
N HIS A 3 -54.05 -7.40 3.11
CA HIS A 3 -52.85 -7.76 2.36
C HIS A 3 -52.45 -6.59 1.45
N PHE A 4 -51.15 -6.28 1.42
CA PHE A 4 -50.57 -5.37 0.45
C PHE A 4 -50.07 -6.17 -0.75
N ALA A 5 -50.49 -5.76 -1.95
CA ALA A 5 -49.99 -6.32 -3.20
C ALA A 5 -49.14 -5.26 -3.91
N LEU A 6 -47.90 -5.61 -4.22
CA LEU A 6 -47.02 -4.78 -5.06
C LEU A 6 -47.34 -5.07 -6.53
N ILE A 7 -47.67 -4.03 -7.29
CA ILE A 7 -48.10 -4.14 -8.70
C ILE A 7 -47.04 -3.65 -9.69
N ASP A 8 -46.05 -2.87 -9.24
CA ASP A 8 -45.01 -2.28 -10.08
C ASP A 8 -43.62 -2.63 -9.54
N PHE A 9 -42.76 -3.09 -10.45
CA PHE A 9 -41.36 -3.46 -10.20
C PHE A 9 -40.40 -2.77 -11.19
N GLY A 10 -40.84 -1.68 -11.84
CA GLY A 10 -40.04 -0.94 -12.82
C GLY A 10 -38.85 -0.17 -12.23
N MET A 11 -38.84 0.06 -10.90
CA MET A 11 -37.81 0.83 -10.21
C MET A 11 -37.18 0.03 -9.06
N VAL A 12 -36.71 -1.18 -9.35
CA VAL A 12 -36.08 -2.09 -8.38
C VAL A 12 -34.56 -2.02 -8.48
N GLY A 13 -33.90 -1.75 -7.35
CA GLY A 13 -32.45 -1.78 -7.22
C GLY A 13 -31.94 -3.13 -6.72
N ARG A 14 -30.65 -3.40 -6.94
CA ARG A 14 -29.98 -4.58 -6.41
C ARG A 14 -28.71 -4.16 -5.68
N LEU A 15 -28.60 -4.58 -4.43
CA LEU A 15 -27.36 -4.46 -3.65
C LEU A 15 -26.66 -5.82 -3.69
N ASP A 16 -25.41 -5.84 -4.14
CA ASP A 16 -24.58 -7.04 -4.08
C ASP A 16 -24.10 -7.30 -2.64
N LYS A 17 -23.31 -8.37 -2.46
CA LYS A 17 -22.85 -8.77 -1.11
C LYS A 17 -21.93 -7.71 -0.49
N GLU A 18 -21.06 -7.09 -1.28
CA GLU A 18 -20.13 -6.08 -0.82
C GLU A 18 -20.86 -4.80 -0.40
N THR A 19 -21.80 -4.36 -1.23
CA THR A 19 -22.65 -3.19 -0.96
C THR A 19 -23.49 -3.38 0.30
N LYS A 20 -24.06 -4.57 0.50
CA LYS A 20 -24.78 -4.92 1.72
C LYS A 20 -23.90 -4.85 2.96
N ASP A 21 -22.64 -5.27 2.83
CA ASP A 21 -21.66 -5.20 3.92
C ASP A 21 -21.33 -3.75 4.28
N TYR A 22 -21.11 -2.88 3.30
CA TYR A 22 -20.93 -1.46 3.55
C TYR A 22 -22.15 -0.80 4.19
N VAL A 23 -23.36 -1.12 3.73
CA VAL A 23 -24.61 -0.62 4.35
C VAL A 23 -24.70 -1.08 5.81
N CYS A 24 -24.31 -2.33 6.11
CA CYS A 24 -24.27 -2.86 7.46
C CYS A 24 -23.28 -2.07 8.35
N HIS A 25 -22.05 -1.88 7.86
CA HIS A 25 -21.03 -1.10 8.57
C HIS A 25 -21.42 0.37 8.76
N TYR A 26 -22.12 0.96 7.77
CA TYR A 26 -22.66 2.31 7.85
C TYR A 26 -23.67 2.43 8.99
N PHE A 27 -24.67 1.55 9.02
CA PHE A 27 -25.67 1.54 10.10
C PHE A 27 -25.04 1.27 11.47
N LEU A 28 -24.06 0.37 11.55
CA LEU A 28 -23.36 0.07 12.79
C LEU A 28 -22.59 1.29 13.32
N ALA A 29 -21.89 2.01 12.43
CA ALA A 29 -21.19 3.23 12.79
C ALA A 29 -22.16 4.34 13.23
N LEU A 30 -23.31 4.45 12.57
CA LEU A 30 -24.36 5.41 12.92
C LEU A 30 -24.97 5.12 14.29
N VAL A 31 -25.34 3.86 14.57
CA VAL A 31 -25.90 3.42 15.85
C VAL A 31 -24.90 3.61 17.00
N ASN A 32 -23.62 3.31 16.77
CA ASN A 32 -22.57 3.47 17.77
C ASN A 32 -22.05 4.91 17.90
N GLN A 33 -22.56 5.85 17.11
CA GLN A 33 -22.08 7.24 17.05
C GLN A 33 -20.56 7.32 16.79
N ASP A 34 -20.05 6.41 15.97
CA ASP A 34 -18.63 6.32 15.61
C ASP A 34 -18.35 7.10 14.32
N ALA A 35 -18.05 8.39 14.46
CA ALA A 35 -17.75 9.27 13.31
C ALA A 35 -16.51 8.82 12.50
N PRO A 36 -15.39 8.36 13.12
CA PRO A 36 -14.29 7.76 12.38
C PRO A 36 -14.70 6.57 11.52
N ALA A 37 -15.42 5.60 12.08
CA ALA A 37 -15.87 4.42 11.35
C ALA A 37 -16.86 4.80 10.24
N LEU A 38 -17.80 5.71 10.53
CA LEU A 38 -18.77 6.20 9.55
C LEU A 38 -18.06 6.83 8.35
N THR A 39 -17.06 7.67 8.60
CA THR A 39 -16.32 8.32 7.51
C THR A 39 -15.53 7.31 6.67
N GLU A 40 -14.90 6.32 7.31
CA GLU A 40 -14.17 5.28 6.60
C GLU A 40 -15.10 4.44 5.71
N VAL A 41 -16.30 4.12 6.19
CA VAL A 41 -17.31 3.42 5.41
C VAL A 41 -17.79 4.26 4.23
N LEU A 42 -18.06 5.55 4.43
CA LEU A 42 -18.43 6.48 3.35
C LEU A 42 -17.34 6.56 2.28
N PHE A 43 -16.07 6.49 2.67
CA PHE A 43 -14.93 6.50 1.74
C PHE A 43 -14.84 5.23 0.90
N ARG A 44 -15.42 4.12 1.36
CA ARG A 44 -15.48 2.85 0.64
C ARG A 44 -16.75 2.74 -0.21
N MET A 45 -17.86 3.29 0.26
CA MET A 45 -19.14 3.31 -0.45
C MET A 45 -19.13 4.24 -1.66
N TYR A 46 -18.41 5.35 -1.58
CA TYR A 46 -18.49 6.41 -2.58
C TYR A 46 -17.15 6.69 -3.26
N THR A 47 -17.25 7.14 -4.51
CA THR A 47 -16.08 7.63 -5.22
C THR A 47 -15.83 9.08 -4.83
N ILE A 48 -14.77 9.30 -4.06
CA ILE A 48 -14.37 10.61 -3.57
C ILE A 48 -13.25 11.15 -4.47
N PRO A 49 -13.38 12.36 -5.04
CA PRO A 49 -12.33 13.00 -5.82
C PRO A 49 -11.02 13.14 -5.02
N ARG A 50 -9.88 13.08 -5.71
CA ARG A 50 -8.55 13.06 -5.06
C ARG A 50 -8.17 14.38 -4.39
N ASP A 51 -8.77 15.47 -4.85
CA ASP A 51 -8.56 16.85 -4.42
C ASP A 51 -9.43 17.26 -3.22
N VAL A 52 -10.32 16.39 -2.75
CA VAL A 52 -11.17 16.64 -1.57
C VAL A 52 -10.32 16.76 -0.31
N ASP A 53 -10.57 17.83 0.47
CA ASP A 53 -10.10 17.94 1.85
C ASP A 53 -10.82 16.89 2.74
N ARG A 54 -10.18 15.73 2.88
CA ARG A 54 -10.68 14.62 3.71
C ARG A 54 -10.84 15.01 5.18
N ALA A 55 -10.06 15.96 5.68
CA ALA A 55 -10.17 16.40 7.07
C ALA A 55 -11.42 17.28 7.25
N ALA A 56 -11.73 18.14 6.28
CA ALA A 56 -12.97 18.91 6.27
C ALA A 56 -14.21 18.00 6.14
N LEU A 57 -14.16 17.02 5.24
CA LEU A 57 -15.24 16.04 5.08
C LEU A 57 -15.49 15.25 6.39
N LYS A 58 -14.43 14.77 7.05
CA LYS A 58 -14.53 14.14 8.38
C LYS A 58 -15.19 15.04 9.42
N ARG A 59 -14.83 16.33 9.46
CA ARG A 59 -15.43 17.29 10.40
C ARG A 59 -16.92 17.51 10.14
N ASP A 60 -17.33 17.59 8.88
CA ASP A 60 -18.74 17.79 8.52
C ASP A 60 -19.58 16.54 8.79
N VAL A 61 -19.07 15.34 8.46
CA VAL A 61 -19.72 14.07 8.83
C VAL A 61 -19.82 13.92 10.35
N GLY A 62 -18.76 14.28 11.08
CA GLY A 62 -18.79 14.28 12.55
C GLY A 62 -19.80 15.27 13.12
N ARG A 63 -19.98 16.45 12.50
CA ARG A 63 -21.01 17.43 12.91
C ARG A 63 -22.41 16.88 12.70
N LEU A 64 -22.66 16.25 11.55
CA LEU A 64 -23.93 15.59 11.25
C LEU A 64 -24.24 14.52 12.30
N LEU A 65 -23.29 13.63 12.61
CA LEU A 65 -23.49 12.59 13.62
C LEU A 65 -23.75 13.18 15.01
N SER A 66 -23.01 14.24 15.38
CA SER A 66 -23.19 14.92 16.66
C SER A 66 -24.54 15.61 16.79
N LYS A 67 -25.13 16.07 15.67
CA LYS A 67 -26.47 16.70 15.66
C LYS A 67 -27.56 15.73 16.11
N TYR A 68 -27.43 14.46 15.71
CA TYR A 68 -28.42 13.42 16.00
C TYR A 68 -28.06 12.52 17.19
N ALA A 69 -26.88 12.72 17.77
CA ALA A 69 -26.42 11.97 18.94
C ALA A 69 -27.36 12.20 20.14
N GLY A 70 -27.92 11.12 20.67
CA GLY A 70 -28.81 11.15 21.84
C GLY A 70 -30.22 11.68 21.58
N VAL A 71 -30.54 12.03 20.33
CA VAL A 71 -31.92 12.41 19.94
C VAL A 71 -32.76 11.12 19.83
N PRO A 72 -33.94 11.06 20.47
CA PRO A 72 -34.84 9.92 20.32
C PRO A 72 -35.23 9.72 18.84
N LEU A 73 -35.24 8.48 18.35
CA LEU A 73 -35.52 8.18 16.94
C LEU A 73 -36.82 8.82 16.42
N GLY A 74 -37.88 8.82 17.24
CA GLY A 74 -39.17 9.46 16.91
C GLY A 74 -39.13 10.98 16.72
N GLN A 75 -38.00 11.63 17.02
CA GLN A 75 -37.77 13.06 16.78
C GLN A 75 -36.79 13.29 15.63
N VAL A 76 -36.24 12.23 15.05
CA VAL A 76 -35.27 12.29 13.96
C VAL A 76 -36.00 12.08 12.64
N SER A 77 -35.74 12.96 11.66
CA SER A 77 -36.29 12.80 10.31
C SER A 77 -35.27 12.11 9.42
N ILE A 78 -35.62 10.92 8.90
CA ILE A 78 -34.81 10.24 7.88
C ILE A 78 -34.60 11.11 6.64
N VAL A 79 -35.61 11.88 6.25
CA VAL A 79 -35.54 12.79 5.09
C VAL A 79 -34.52 13.90 5.33
N GLU A 80 -34.46 14.42 6.56
CA GLU A 80 -33.48 15.45 6.93
C GLU A 80 -32.05 14.87 6.91
N ILE A 81 -31.84 13.68 7.50
CA ILE A 81 -30.54 12.99 7.46
C ILE A 81 -30.07 12.77 6.03
N VAL A 82 -30.93 12.20 5.18
CA VAL A 82 -30.60 11.91 3.78
C VAL A 82 -30.30 13.21 3.03
N SER A 83 -31.07 14.28 3.27
CA SER A 83 -30.84 15.58 2.64
C SER A 83 -29.49 16.17 3.04
N GLU A 84 -29.14 16.15 4.33
CA GLU A 84 -27.84 16.65 4.80
C GLU A 84 -26.66 15.81 4.30
N LEU A 85 -26.82 14.49 4.18
CA LEU A 85 -25.82 13.64 3.56
C LEU A 85 -25.62 13.97 2.08
N MET A 86 -26.71 14.25 1.36
CA MET A 86 -26.64 14.70 -0.04
C MET A 86 -26.00 16.07 -0.16
N GLU A 87 -26.25 17.01 0.77
CA GLU A 87 -25.56 18.30 0.81
C GLU A 87 -24.06 18.15 1.03
N ILE A 88 -23.64 17.24 1.93
CA ILE A 88 -22.22 16.91 2.12
C ILE A 88 -21.66 16.30 0.83
N ALA A 89 -22.36 15.35 0.20
CA ALA A 89 -21.92 14.74 -1.04
C ALA A 89 -21.73 15.78 -2.16
N LEU A 90 -22.68 16.69 -2.32
CA LEU A 90 -22.60 17.80 -3.29
C LEU A 90 -21.45 18.75 -2.96
N LYS A 91 -21.30 19.16 -1.71
CA LYS A 91 -20.23 20.07 -1.25
C LYS A 91 -18.83 19.53 -1.59
N TYR A 92 -18.64 18.22 -1.44
CA TYR A 92 -17.35 17.56 -1.69
C TYR A 92 -17.27 16.89 -3.06
N THR A 93 -18.23 17.14 -3.96
CA THR A 93 -18.28 16.55 -5.31
C THR A 93 -18.15 15.02 -5.29
N ILE A 94 -18.73 14.39 -4.26
CA ILE A 94 -18.75 12.94 -4.10
C ILE A 94 -19.70 12.37 -5.15
N ILE A 95 -19.22 11.37 -5.90
CA ILE A 95 -20.05 10.67 -6.88
C ILE A 95 -20.77 9.55 -6.15
N VAL A 96 -22.09 9.69 -6.01
CA VAL A 96 -22.97 8.69 -5.38
C VAL A 96 -23.41 7.67 -6.44
N PRO A 97 -23.12 6.37 -6.26
CA PRO A 97 -23.59 5.31 -7.14
C PRO A 97 -25.13 5.25 -7.23
N GLY A 98 -25.66 4.89 -8.40
CA GLY A 98 -27.10 4.91 -8.66
C GLY A 98 -27.92 3.98 -7.75
N GLU A 99 -27.35 2.86 -7.29
CA GLU A 99 -28.00 1.98 -6.32
C GLU A 99 -28.26 2.65 -4.97
N PHE A 100 -27.35 3.51 -4.50
CA PHE A 100 -27.56 4.28 -3.27
C PHE A 100 -28.55 5.42 -3.48
N THR A 101 -28.55 6.08 -4.64
CA THR A 101 -29.60 7.05 -4.96
C THR A 101 -30.99 6.42 -4.94
N LEU A 102 -31.14 5.22 -5.48
CA LEU A 102 -32.41 4.49 -5.45
C LEU A 102 -32.76 4.01 -4.03
N PHE A 103 -31.76 3.61 -3.24
CA PHE A 103 -31.92 3.27 -1.84
C PHE A 103 -32.44 4.46 -1.02
N ASP A 104 -31.81 5.63 -1.15
CA ASP A 104 -32.21 6.88 -0.48
C ASP A 104 -33.63 7.30 -0.90
N LYS A 105 -33.92 7.25 -2.21
CA LYS A 105 -35.26 7.52 -2.73
C LYS A 105 -36.31 6.59 -2.13
N THR A 106 -35.95 5.34 -1.88
CA THR A 106 -36.85 4.36 -1.25
C THR A 106 -37.24 4.81 0.16
N PHE A 107 -36.29 5.24 0.99
CA PHE A 107 -36.59 5.76 2.33
C PHE A 107 -37.47 7.02 2.28
N ILE A 108 -37.12 7.99 1.43
CA ILE A 108 -37.90 9.22 1.28
C ILE A 108 -39.34 8.91 0.86
N THR A 109 -39.51 7.98 -0.08
CA THR A 109 -40.84 7.58 -0.58
C THR A 109 -41.64 6.85 0.49
N LEU A 110 -41.01 5.92 1.23
CA LEU A 110 -41.66 5.19 2.32
C LEU A 110 -42.07 6.11 3.47
N ASP A 111 -41.21 7.06 3.85
CA ASP A 111 -41.53 8.06 4.87
C ASP A 111 -42.72 8.93 4.44
N GLY A 112 -42.71 9.40 3.19
CA GLY A 112 -43.78 10.20 2.63
C GLY A 112 -45.12 9.47 2.55
N ILE A 113 -45.14 8.24 2.03
CA ILE A 113 -46.36 7.42 1.96
C ILE A 113 -46.84 7.07 3.36
N GLY A 114 -45.94 6.68 4.27
CA GLY A 114 -46.26 6.33 5.64
C GLY A 114 -46.96 7.47 6.36
N LYS A 115 -46.40 8.70 6.28
CA LYS A 115 -46.99 9.90 6.88
C LYS A 115 -48.31 10.33 6.24
N GLN A 116 -48.51 10.07 4.94
CA GLN A 116 -49.81 10.31 4.29
C GLN A 116 -50.91 9.37 4.80
N LEU A 117 -50.56 8.12 5.13
CA LEU A 117 -51.51 7.12 5.62
C LEU A 117 -51.74 7.23 7.13
N ALA A 118 -50.68 7.50 7.89
CA ALA A 118 -50.68 7.63 9.34
C ALA A 118 -49.76 8.80 9.72
N PRO A 119 -50.30 9.96 10.11
CA PRO A 119 -49.51 11.16 10.41
C PRO A 119 -48.44 10.96 11.50
N GLU A 120 -48.70 10.04 12.43
CA GLU A 120 -47.80 9.67 13.54
C GLU A 120 -46.74 8.62 13.15
N PHE A 121 -46.71 8.21 11.88
CA PHE A 121 -45.75 7.20 11.39
C PHE A 121 -44.32 7.75 11.43
N ASP A 122 -43.45 7.00 12.10
CA ASP A 122 -42.01 7.23 12.12
C ASP A 122 -41.26 6.07 11.45
N LEU A 123 -40.73 6.33 10.25
CA LEU A 123 -39.99 5.33 9.50
C LEU A 123 -38.74 4.83 10.26
N LEU A 124 -38.05 5.69 11.01
CA LEU A 124 -36.81 5.30 11.68
C LEU A 124 -37.08 4.31 12.82
N SER A 125 -38.07 4.59 13.65
CA SER A 125 -38.47 3.67 14.73
C SER A 125 -38.96 2.33 14.17
N GLU A 126 -39.77 2.35 13.10
CA GLU A 126 -40.30 1.13 12.48
C GLU A 126 -39.21 0.33 11.74
N ALA A 127 -38.21 0.99 11.15
CA ALA A 127 -37.12 0.32 10.44
C ALA A 127 -36.04 -0.26 11.37
N MET A 128 -35.90 0.26 12.59
CA MET A 128 -34.82 -0.13 13.53
C MET A 128 -34.77 -1.65 13.81
N PRO A 129 -35.89 -2.35 14.10
CA PRO A 129 -35.86 -3.81 14.30
C PRO A 129 -35.37 -4.58 13.07
N PHE A 130 -35.72 -4.11 11.87
CA PHE A 130 -35.28 -4.71 10.61
C PHE A 130 -33.79 -4.47 10.36
N ALA A 131 -33.29 -3.27 10.67
CA ALA A 131 -31.86 -2.94 10.60
C ALA A 131 -31.05 -3.83 11.56
N GLN A 132 -31.49 -3.98 12.82
CA GLN A 132 -30.84 -4.86 13.79
C GLN A 132 -30.81 -6.32 13.34
N LYS A 133 -31.91 -6.80 12.75
CA LYS A 133 -31.98 -8.14 12.17
C LYS A 133 -31.02 -8.28 10.98
N PHE A 134 -31.00 -7.31 10.07
CA PHE A 134 -30.11 -7.30 8.92
C PHE A 134 -28.64 -7.34 9.32
N ILE A 135 -28.25 -6.52 10.31
CA ILE A 135 -26.90 -6.54 10.90
C ILE A 135 -26.60 -7.93 11.47
N ARG A 136 -27.50 -8.48 12.28
CA ARG A 136 -27.32 -9.81 12.88
C ARG A 136 -27.16 -10.92 11.82
N ASP A 137 -27.95 -10.88 10.77
CA ASP A 137 -27.92 -11.87 9.70
C ASP A 137 -26.59 -11.82 8.93
N GLN A 138 -26.07 -10.61 8.66
CA GLN A 138 -24.74 -10.43 8.04
C GLN A 138 -23.59 -10.92 8.92
N PHE A 139 -23.64 -10.65 10.22
CA PHE A 139 -22.62 -11.10 11.17
C PHE A 139 -22.83 -12.54 11.67
N SER A 140 -23.88 -13.23 11.21
CA SER A 140 -24.12 -14.61 11.60
C SER A 140 -23.03 -15.53 11.03
N LEU A 141 -22.54 -16.46 11.85
CA LEU A 141 -21.55 -17.49 11.48
C LEU A 141 -21.94 -18.31 10.24
N LYS A 142 -23.22 -18.26 9.84
CA LYS A 142 -23.77 -18.97 8.68
C LYS A 142 -23.47 -18.26 7.35
N GLU A 143 -23.19 -16.95 7.38
CA GLU A 143 -22.85 -16.11 6.22
C GLU A 143 -21.40 -15.60 6.22
N MET A 144 -20.66 -15.81 7.32
CA MET A 144 -19.21 -15.61 7.36
C MET A 144 -18.59 -16.38 6.20
N SER A 145 -18.06 -15.64 5.23
CA SER A 145 -17.34 -16.27 4.13
C SER A 145 -16.17 -17.07 4.71
N PRO A 146 -15.76 -18.18 4.09
CA PRO A 146 -14.53 -18.86 4.47
C PRO A 146 -13.32 -17.91 4.53
N ALA A 147 -13.37 -16.78 3.80
CA ALA A 147 -12.38 -15.72 3.84
C ALA A 147 -12.36 -14.95 5.18
N LEU A 148 -13.51 -14.57 5.76
CA LEU A 148 -13.54 -13.92 7.08
C LEU A 148 -13.07 -14.84 8.20
N VAL A 149 -13.37 -16.14 8.09
CA VAL A 149 -12.84 -17.16 9.01
C VAL A 149 -11.32 -17.24 8.85
N LYS A 150 -10.82 -17.30 7.62
CA LYS A 150 -9.38 -17.31 7.33
C LYS A 150 -8.67 -16.06 7.86
N ASP A 151 -9.22 -14.87 7.64
CA ASP A 151 -8.65 -13.60 8.10
C ASP A 151 -8.66 -13.50 9.63
N ALA A 152 -9.74 -13.98 10.29
CA ALA A 152 -9.81 -14.05 11.74
C ALA A 152 -8.81 -15.08 12.32
N PHE A 153 -8.60 -16.21 11.64
CA PHE A 153 -7.57 -17.18 12.02
C PHE A 153 -6.15 -16.63 11.80
N GLU A 154 -5.89 -15.90 10.71
CA GLU A 154 -4.61 -15.22 10.47
C GLU A 154 -4.35 -14.11 11.49
N PHE A 155 -5.37 -13.33 11.87
CA PHE A 155 -5.26 -12.30 12.90
C PHE A 155 -5.07 -12.90 14.30
N LYS A 156 -5.76 -14.02 14.60
CA LYS A 156 -5.54 -14.83 15.80
C LYS A 156 -4.11 -15.37 15.83
N ASP A 157 -3.62 -15.98 14.77
CA ASP A 157 -2.26 -16.52 14.72
C ASP A 157 -1.20 -15.42 14.82
N ALA A 158 -1.45 -14.23 14.25
CA ALA A 158 -0.61 -13.06 14.45
C ALA A 158 -0.58 -12.60 15.92
N LEU A 159 -1.74 -12.52 16.59
CA LEU A 159 -1.87 -12.16 18.01
C LEU A 159 -1.28 -13.20 18.96
N PHE A 160 -1.46 -14.50 18.70
CA PHE A 160 -0.93 -15.58 19.54
C PHE A 160 0.59 -15.81 19.33
N ASN A 161 1.15 -15.41 18.18
CA ASN A 161 2.60 -15.43 17.93
C ASN A 161 3.31 -14.11 18.30
N PHE A 162 2.57 -13.05 18.58
CA PHE A 162 3.09 -11.74 19.04
C PHE A 162 3.90 -11.80 20.36
N PRO A 163 3.49 -12.57 21.39
CA PRO A 163 4.22 -12.63 22.68
C PRO A 163 5.58 -13.32 22.55
N ARG A 164 5.72 -14.27 21.62
CA ARG A 164 6.99 -14.99 21.40
C ARG A 164 8.05 -14.11 20.75
N GLN A 165 7.63 -13.15 19.93
CA GLN A 165 8.54 -12.22 19.24
C GLN A 165 9.00 -11.09 20.17
N ILE A 166 8.10 -10.53 20.99
CA ILE A 166 8.46 -9.54 22.00
C ILE A 166 9.37 -10.14 23.08
N ASN A 167 9.06 -11.34 23.59
CA ASN A 167 9.93 -12.00 24.57
C ASN A 167 11.32 -12.36 24.02
N LYS A 168 11.50 -12.40 22.69
CA LYS A 168 12.81 -12.59 22.07
C LYS A 168 13.57 -11.26 22.02
N ILE A 169 12.89 -10.18 21.59
CA ILE A 169 13.45 -8.82 21.57
C ILE A 169 13.83 -8.34 22.98
N VAL A 170 12.99 -8.60 24.00
CA VAL A 170 13.25 -8.22 25.39
C VAL A 170 14.41 -9.03 25.98
N ARG A 171 14.50 -10.34 25.72
CA ARG A 171 15.63 -11.16 26.19
C ARG A 171 16.95 -10.82 25.49
N ASP A 172 16.90 -10.49 24.20
CA ASP A 172 18.07 -10.05 23.43
C ASP A 172 18.53 -8.62 23.82
N LEU A 173 17.63 -7.81 24.38
CA LEU A 173 17.91 -6.48 24.94
C LEU A 173 18.48 -6.56 26.36
N GLU A 174 17.95 -7.46 27.20
CA GLU A 174 18.36 -7.66 28.60
C GLU A 174 19.72 -8.37 28.73
N SER A 175 20.09 -9.24 27.79
CA SER A 175 21.39 -9.92 27.80
C SER A 175 22.55 -9.03 27.34
N GLY A 176 22.27 -7.81 26.85
CA GLY A 176 23.27 -6.96 26.19
C GLY A 176 23.80 -7.54 24.87
N GLU A 177 23.23 -8.66 24.40
CA GLU A 177 23.58 -9.33 23.15
C GLU A 177 22.59 -8.97 22.04
N LEU A 178 22.36 -7.67 21.82
CA LEU A 178 21.95 -7.21 20.49
C LEU A 178 23.14 -7.36 19.53
N GLN A 179 23.62 -8.60 19.36
CA GLN A 179 24.14 -9.03 18.08
C GLN A 179 22.95 -8.99 17.15
N VAL A 180 22.75 -7.84 16.52
CA VAL A 180 21.88 -7.74 15.37
C VAL A 180 22.43 -8.76 14.38
N LYS A 181 21.82 -9.95 14.35
CA LYS A 181 21.94 -10.91 13.26
C LYS A 181 21.25 -10.29 12.05
N PHE A 182 21.72 -9.13 11.60
CA PHE A 182 21.82 -8.89 10.18
C PHE A 182 22.49 -10.13 9.64
N LYS A 183 21.86 -10.79 8.67
CA LYS A 183 22.45 -11.92 7.95
C LYS A 183 23.83 -11.50 7.43
N GLN A 184 24.85 -11.69 8.27
CA GLN A 184 26.22 -11.28 8.02
C GLN A 184 26.82 -12.12 6.89
N ASP A 185 26.15 -13.20 6.49
CA ASP A 185 26.52 -14.04 5.35
C ASP A 185 26.18 -13.45 3.98
N GLU A 186 25.16 -12.60 3.83
CA GLU A 186 24.79 -12.03 2.52
C GLU A 186 25.54 -10.72 2.26
N PHE A 187 25.63 -9.84 3.25
CA PHE A 187 26.35 -8.57 3.12
C PHE A 187 27.87 -8.77 3.04
N SER A 188 28.45 -9.73 3.79
CA SER A 188 29.88 -10.04 3.69
C SER A 188 30.23 -10.70 2.36
N LYS A 189 29.34 -11.51 1.77
CA LYS A 189 29.55 -12.09 0.42
C LYS A 189 29.52 -11.03 -0.68
N GLU A 190 28.62 -10.04 -0.59
CA GLU A 190 28.62 -8.91 -1.52
C GLU A 190 29.84 -8.00 -1.33
N MET A 191 30.22 -7.72 -0.08
CA MET A 191 31.39 -6.89 0.22
C MET A 191 32.71 -7.58 -0.16
N GLN A 192 32.84 -8.91 0.01
CA GLN A 192 33.99 -9.69 -0.47
C GLN A 192 34.03 -9.78 -1.99
N LYS A 193 32.87 -9.88 -2.67
CA LYS A 193 32.80 -9.79 -4.14
C LYS A 193 33.20 -8.40 -4.65
N LEU A 194 32.91 -7.34 -3.90
CA LEU A 194 33.35 -5.97 -4.21
C LEU A 194 34.86 -5.79 -3.96
N GLN A 195 35.40 -6.28 -2.83
CA GLN A 195 36.84 -6.25 -2.52
C GLN A 195 37.67 -6.99 -3.57
N GLY A 196 37.28 -8.22 -3.95
CA GLY A 196 37.98 -8.98 -4.99
C GLY A 196 37.95 -8.34 -6.38
N LYS A 197 36.92 -7.52 -6.68
CA LYS A 197 36.85 -6.71 -7.91
C LYS A 197 37.72 -5.44 -7.81
N MET A 198 37.87 -4.86 -6.62
CA MET A 198 38.73 -3.69 -6.39
C MET A 198 40.22 -4.05 -6.53
N ASP A 199 40.68 -5.16 -5.95
CA ASP A 199 42.11 -5.56 -6.02
C ASP A 199 42.56 -5.87 -7.45
N ARG A 200 41.68 -6.49 -8.25
CA ARG A 200 41.91 -6.75 -9.68
C ARG A 200 41.92 -5.47 -10.51
N THR A 201 41.15 -4.46 -10.12
CA THR A 201 41.16 -3.14 -10.79
C THR A 201 42.41 -2.35 -10.42
N ALA A 202 42.80 -2.35 -9.15
CA ALA A 202 43.99 -1.65 -8.65
C ALA A 202 45.29 -2.20 -9.26
N SER A 203 45.44 -3.53 -9.33
CA SER A 203 46.59 -4.17 -9.98
C SER A 203 46.70 -3.85 -11.48
N ARG A 204 45.57 -3.81 -12.20
CA ARG A 204 45.52 -3.43 -13.62
C ARG A 204 45.87 -1.97 -13.85
N LEU A 205 45.44 -1.07 -12.97
CA LEU A 205 45.79 0.35 -13.02
C LEU A 205 47.30 0.54 -12.83
N SER A 206 47.89 -0.09 -11.81
CA SER A 206 49.34 -0.05 -11.58
C SER A 206 50.12 -0.55 -12.80
N LEU A 207 49.71 -1.68 -13.38
CA LEU A 207 50.36 -2.24 -14.57
C LEU A 207 50.22 -1.33 -15.81
N SER A 208 49.08 -0.67 -15.98
CA SER A 208 48.85 0.29 -17.08
C SER A 208 49.75 1.52 -16.96
N VAL A 209 49.99 2.00 -15.73
CA VAL A 209 50.93 3.11 -15.45
C VAL A 209 52.36 2.70 -15.78
N VAL A 210 52.78 1.48 -15.38
CA VAL A 210 54.14 0.96 -15.70
C VAL A 210 54.34 0.83 -17.21
N ILE A 211 53.34 0.31 -17.95
CA ILE A 211 53.40 0.20 -19.41
C ILE A 211 53.51 1.59 -20.05
N GLY A 212 52.71 2.56 -19.60
CA GLY A 212 52.79 3.94 -20.08
C GLY A 212 54.17 4.57 -19.84
N ALA A 213 54.75 4.36 -18.65
CA ALA A 213 56.09 4.84 -18.32
C ALA A 213 57.18 4.18 -19.20
N LEU A 214 57.06 2.88 -19.50
CA LEU A 214 57.98 2.17 -20.40
C LEU A 214 57.88 2.69 -21.85
N VAL A 215 56.67 2.98 -22.34
CA VAL A 215 56.46 3.54 -23.69
C VAL A 215 57.06 4.94 -23.79
N ILE A 216 56.83 5.78 -22.79
CA ILE A 216 57.40 7.14 -22.74
C ILE A 216 58.94 7.06 -22.65
N GLY A 217 59.48 6.20 -21.79
CA GLY A 217 60.92 5.98 -21.65
C GLY A 217 61.57 5.48 -22.94
N ALA A 218 60.96 4.51 -23.62
CA ALA A 218 61.42 3.99 -24.91
C ALA A 218 61.39 5.08 -25.99
N SER A 219 60.33 5.89 -26.05
CA SER A 219 60.19 7.00 -26.99
C SER A 219 61.29 8.06 -26.78
N LEU A 220 61.56 8.44 -25.52
CA LEU A 220 62.62 9.40 -25.19
C LEU A 220 64.02 8.87 -25.51
N MET A 221 64.28 7.58 -25.29
CA MET A 221 65.55 6.95 -25.67
C MET A 221 65.75 6.92 -27.19
N ALA A 222 64.67 6.67 -27.95
CA ALA A 222 64.71 6.68 -29.41
C ALA A 222 65.03 8.08 -29.99
N LEU A 223 64.55 9.15 -29.34
CA LEU A 223 64.79 10.54 -29.76
C LEU A 223 66.21 11.04 -29.47
N ARG A 224 66.91 10.46 -28.48
CA ARG A 224 68.24 10.92 -28.04
C ARG A 224 69.40 10.53 -28.97
N GLY A 225 69.17 9.73 -30.02
CA GLY A 225 70.13 9.51 -31.11
C GLY A 225 71.47 8.85 -30.75
N GLY A 226 71.64 8.33 -29.52
CA GLY A 226 72.82 7.53 -29.14
C GLY A 226 72.68 6.11 -29.66
N GLN A 227 73.76 5.49 -30.17
CA GLN A 227 73.77 4.06 -30.54
C GLN A 227 73.50 3.23 -29.27
N PRO A 228 72.29 2.68 -29.07
CA PRO A 228 72.03 1.85 -27.90
C PRO A 228 72.71 0.49 -28.09
N PRO A 229 73.06 -0.21 -27.01
CA PRO A 229 73.60 -1.56 -27.11
C PRO A 229 72.61 -2.45 -27.86
N ILE A 230 73.09 -3.05 -28.95
CA ILE A 230 72.31 -3.99 -29.77
C ILE A 230 72.34 -5.33 -29.05
N PHE A 231 71.18 -5.79 -28.59
CA PHE A 231 71.02 -7.13 -28.03
C PHE A 231 70.08 -7.89 -28.95
N TRP A 232 70.57 -9.00 -29.55
CA TRP A 232 69.79 -9.81 -30.51
C TRP A 232 69.27 -9.02 -31.73
N GLY A 233 70.05 -8.07 -32.24
CA GLY A 233 69.65 -7.26 -33.41
C GLY A 233 68.57 -6.20 -33.12
N LEU A 234 68.13 -6.07 -31.87
CA LEU A 234 67.16 -5.07 -31.44
C LEU A 234 67.83 -4.01 -30.56
N ASN A 235 67.46 -2.76 -30.79
CA ASN A 235 67.85 -1.63 -29.97
C ASN A 235 67.04 -1.62 -28.66
N ALA A 236 67.62 -1.14 -27.56
CA ALA A 236 66.95 -1.08 -26.25
C ALA A 236 65.52 -0.48 -26.29
N PRO A 237 65.23 0.60 -27.05
CA PRO A 237 63.86 1.11 -27.20
C PRO A 237 62.88 0.12 -27.83
N GLN A 238 63.34 -0.69 -28.81
CA GLN A 238 62.51 -1.69 -29.49
C GLN A 238 62.15 -2.84 -28.54
N ILE A 239 63.10 -3.26 -27.70
CA ILE A 239 62.87 -4.27 -26.66
C ILE A 239 61.82 -3.78 -25.66
N CYS A 240 61.94 -2.54 -25.18
CA CYS A 240 60.95 -1.93 -24.30
C CYS A 240 59.55 -1.84 -24.94
N PHE A 241 59.48 -1.52 -26.24
CA PHE A 241 58.21 -1.43 -26.97
C PHE A 241 57.54 -2.80 -27.15
N LEU A 242 58.33 -3.84 -27.44
CA LEU A 242 57.83 -5.22 -27.53
C LEU A 242 57.31 -5.72 -26.18
N ILE A 243 58.05 -5.48 -25.10
CA ILE A 243 57.61 -5.85 -23.74
C ILE A 243 56.31 -5.12 -23.39
N ALA A 244 56.24 -3.81 -23.64
CA ALA A 244 55.03 -3.02 -23.41
C ALA A 244 53.83 -3.55 -24.22
N GLY A 245 54.05 -3.93 -25.48
CA GLY A 245 53.03 -4.51 -26.36
C GLY A 245 52.52 -5.86 -25.85
N ILE A 246 53.42 -6.77 -25.44
CA ILE A 246 53.07 -8.08 -24.87
C ILE A 246 52.27 -7.91 -23.57
N CYS A 247 52.73 -7.04 -22.66
CA CYS A 247 52.03 -6.76 -21.42
C CYS A 247 50.65 -6.13 -21.65
N GLY A 248 50.54 -5.18 -22.60
CA GLY A 248 49.26 -4.57 -22.96
C GLY A 248 48.27 -5.58 -23.55
N PHE A 249 48.74 -6.45 -24.45
CA PHE A 249 47.93 -7.51 -25.03
C PHE A 249 47.44 -8.52 -23.99
N TRP A 250 48.30 -8.89 -23.04
CA TRP A 250 47.94 -9.76 -21.91
C TRP A 250 46.83 -9.15 -21.04
N ILE A 251 46.89 -7.85 -20.75
CA ILE A 251 45.83 -7.16 -19.99
C ILE A 251 44.49 -7.26 -20.71
N ILE A 252 44.45 -7.02 -22.01
CA ILE A 252 43.23 -7.08 -22.82
C ILE A 252 42.61 -8.49 -22.76
N ILE A 253 43.41 -9.54 -22.98
CA ILE A 253 42.94 -10.93 -22.89
C ILE A 253 42.42 -11.26 -21.48
N SER A 254 43.19 -10.89 -20.44
CA SER A 254 42.79 -11.14 -19.06
C SER A 254 41.49 -10.41 -18.67
N SER A 255 41.23 -9.26 -19.28
CA SER A 255 40.00 -8.49 -19.07
C SER A 255 38.79 -9.13 -19.74
N TRP A 256 39.00 -9.77 -20.89
CA TRP A 256 37.96 -10.42 -21.67
C TRP A 256 37.54 -11.76 -21.06
N TRP A 257 38.50 -12.55 -20.55
CA TRP A 257 38.20 -13.81 -19.87
C TRP A 257 37.61 -13.66 -18.47
N GLY A 258 37.82 -12.52 -17.80
CA GLY A 258 37.23 -12.24 -16.49
C GLY A 258 35.75 -11.82 -16.50
N ARG A 259 35.10 -11.76 -17.67
CA ARG A 259 33.67 -11.40 -17.84
C ARG A 259 32.73 -12.60 -18.05
N LYS A 260 33.26 -13.82 -18.23
CA LYS A 260 32.48 -15.07 -18.16
C LYS A 260 32.52 -15.62 -16.74
#